data_AF-U1PQ10-F1
#
_entry.id   AF-U1PQ10-F1
#
_cell.length_a   1.000
_cell.length_b   1.000
_cell.length_c   1.000
_cell.angle_alpha   90.00
_cell.angle_beta   90.00
_cell.angle_gamma   90.00
#
_symmetry.space_group_name_H-M   'P 1'
#
loop_
_entity.id
_entity.type
_entity.pdbx_description
1 polymer ?
#
loop_
_entity_poly.entity_id
_entity_poly.type
_entity_poly.pdbx_seq_one_letter_code
_entity_poly.pdbx_strand_id
1 'polypeptide(L)'
;MTRGRSSSRCSTAGCRRATNSGRCCSGRIWPAASPPRCSAGADESIRSYLDGWGFSERYVENFVAPFYGGITLDRSLATSSQVFQYTFRTLSEGAIAVPADGMGAIGEQLADHAREAGAEIVRNEGVARIDRDRGGATTRGTGPVGVETTETRREPTALVVATDPRSARELTGVEAIPTESKSSTTQYYSLPGADRVETGNKILLHTDGESPNVVVPLSEVAPEYAPDDQTLLCATFLGAAALDRDEADLAADTREALAAWYPERSFESLEPIHTDRLPFAQFTQPPGFADDLPTTTTPAGSVYLAGDYTEWSSIQGAMESGRRAASTVLSAEPVGE
;
A
#
# COMPACT_ATOMS: atom_id res chain seq x y z
N MET A 1 63.53 -0.56 -21.79
CA MET A 1 64.48 -1.57 -21.27
C MET A 1 64.07 -1.89 -19.82
N THR A 2 63.12 -2.78 -19.59
CA THR A 2 63.24 -4.24 -19.32
C THR A 2 64.10 -4.63 -18.11
N ARG A 3 63.48 -5.50 -17.29
CA ARG A 3 63.95 -6.40 -16.20
C ARG A 3 63.76 -5.83 -14.78
N GLY A 4 63.18 -6.56 -13.82
CA GLY A 4 62.72 -7.95 -13.78
C GLY A 4 62.10 -8.28 -12.43
N ARG A 5 61.20 -9.26 -12.41
CA ARG A 5 60.52 -9.82 -11.23
C ARG A 5 61.48 -10.57 -10.31
N SER A 6 61.18 -10.58 -9.00
CA SER A 6 61.44 -11.76 -8.15
C SER A 6 60.26 -12.03 -7.23
N SER A 7 59.77 -13.25 -7.33
CA SER A 7 58.72 -13.90 -6.56
C SER A 7 59.22 -14.47 -5.24
N SER A 8 58.39 -14.47 -4.20
CA SER A 8 58.44 -15.45 -3.11
C SER A 8 57.04 -16.05 -2.91
N ARG A 9 56.95 -17.38 -3.08
CA ARG A 9 55.77 -18.24 -2.85
C ARG A 9 55.92 -19.02 -1.53
N CYS A 10 54.79 -19.62 -1.13
CA CYS A 10 54.51 -20.57 -0.04
C CYS A 10 54.13 -19.94 1.31
N SER A 11 53.05 -20.35 1.98
CA SER A 11 52.44 -21.69 2.02
C SER A 11 50.90 -21.71 2.05
N THR A 12 50.33 -22.62 1.26
CA THR A 12 49.01 -23.23 1.41
C THR A 12 48.95 -24.19 2.61
N ALA A 13 48.02 -23.98 3.54
CA ALA A 13 47.33 -25.06 4.26
C ALA A 13 46.14 -24.53 5.09
N GLY A 14 44.91 -24.89 4.68
CA GLY A 14 43.83 -25.17 5.62
C GLY A 14 42.80 -24.07 5.91
N CYS A 15 41.80 -23.90 5.04
CA CYS A 15 40.42 -24.01 5.53
C CYS A 15 39.47 -24.46 4.40
N ARG A 16 38.54 -25.30 4.81
CA ARG A 16 37.80 -26.24 3.95
C ARG A 16 36.65 -25.56 3.21
N ARG A 17 36.29 -26.21 2.11
CA ARG A 17 35.18 -25.97 1.18
C ARG A 17 33.87 -25.56 1.89
N ALA A 18 33.31 -24.43 1.46
CA ALA A 18 31.87 -24.25 1.36
C ALA A 18 31.55 -24.19 -0.14
N THR A 19 30.98 -25.27 -0.67
CA THR A 19 30.55 -25.42 -2.06
C THR A 19 29.09 -25.02 -2.21
N ASN A 20 28.81 -24.27 -3.27
CA ASN A 20 27.53 -24.09 -3.96
C ASN A 20 26.37 -23.40 -3.23
N SER A 21 26.18 -22.11 -3.53
CA SER A 21 24.89 -21.61 -4.02
C SER A 21 25.16 -20.56 -5.10
N GLY A 22 24.49 -20.75 -6.24
CA GLY A 22 24.83 -20.12 -7.51
C GLY A 22 24.59 -18.61 -7.53
N ARG A 23 25.57 -17.89 -8.07
CA ARG A 23 25.40 -16.52 -8.55
C ARG A 23 24.42 -16.54 -9.73
N CYS A 24 23.33 -15.78 -9.63
CA CYS A 24 22.62 -15.27 -10.81
C CYS A 24 22.87 -13.76 -10.90
N CYS A 25 23.98 -13.40 -11.54
CA CYS A 25 24.09 -12.12 -12.24
C CYS A 25 23.80 -12.39 -13.72
N SER A 26 22.69 -11.85 -14.25
CA SER A 26 22.58 -11.22 -15.58
C SER A 26 21.16 -11.28 -16.16
N GLY A 27 20.70 -10.13 -16.69
CA GLY A 27 19.81 -10.04 -17.85
C GLY A 27 18.30 -10.10 -17.61
N ARG A 28 17.64 -8.92 -17.53
CA ARG A 28 16.19 -8.68 -17.74
C ARG A 28 15.25 -9.80 -17.21
N ILE A 29 14.87 -9.76 -15.94
CA ILE A 29 14.05 -10.83 -15.32
C ILE A 29 12.85 -10.32 -14.52
N TRP A 30 12.22 -9.15 -14.72
CA TRP A 30 11.11 -8.80 -13.81
C TRP A 30 9.98 -8.04 -14.50
N PRO A 31 8.79 -8.64 -14.70
CA PRO A 31 7.62 -7.88 -15.14
C PRO A 31 7.25 -6.86 -14.06
N ALA A 32 6.74 -5.71 -14.50
CA ALA A 32 6.52 -4.51 -13.69
C ALA A 32 5.31 -4.57 -12.72
N ALA A 33 4.64 -5.72 -12.58
CA ALA A 33 3.21 -5.74 -12.26
C ALA A 33 2.81 -6.05 -10.80
N SER A 34 3.66 -6.66 -9.96
CA SER A 34 3.36 -6.94 -8.54
C SER A 34 4.68 -7.24 -7.79
N PRO A 35 4.73 -7.22 -6.44
CA PRO A 35 5.77 -7.98 -5.74
C PRO A 35 5.79 -9.38 -6.35
N PRO A 36 6.91 -9.82 -6.96
CA PRO A 36 6.96 -11.15 -7.53
C PRO A 36 6.62 -12.13 -6.41
N ARG A 37 5.79 -13.15 -6.70
CA ARG A 37 5.76 -14.39 -5.92
C ARG A 37 7.17 -14.99 -6.03
N CYS A 38 8.11 -14.47 -5.26
CA CYS A 38 9.53 -14.57 -5.57
C CYS A 38 10.02 -15.92 -5.07
N SER A 39 10.00 -16.93 -5.95
CA SER A 39 10.48 -18.28 -5.67
C SER A 39 12.01 -18.32 -5.60
N ALA A 40 12.57 -18.14 -4.40
CA ALA A 40 13.90 -18.64 -4.02
C ALA A 40 14.16 -18.66 -2.50
N GLY A 41 13.36 -17.97 -1.68
CA GLY A 41 13.39 -18.03 -0.22
C GLY A 41 11.99 -18.22 0.35
N ALA A 42 11.89 -18.77 1.57
CA ALA A 42 10.63 -18.74 2.31
C ALA A 42 10.27 -17.27 2.62
N ASP A 43 9.01 -16.89 2.47
CA ASP A 43 8.59 -15.55 2.90
C ASP A 43 8.80 -15.40 4.42
N GLU A 44 9.27 -14.24 4.81
CA GLU A 44 9.61 -13.89 6.19
C GLU A 44 9.23 -12.44 6.47
N SER A 45 9.29 -12.03 7.75
CA SER A 45 8.99 -10.66 8.12
C SER A 45 10.07 -9.69 7.61
N ILE A 46 9.72 -8.41 7.42
CA ILE A 46 10.70 -7.35 7.11
C ILE A 46 11.83 -7.34 8.14
N ARG A 47 11.50 -7.51 9.43
CA ARG A 47 12.50 -7.59 10.50
C ARG A 47 13.49 -8.74 10.29
N SER A 48 12.99 -9.96 10.14
CA SER A 48 13.83 -11.16 9.93
C SER A 48 14.67 -11.05 8.66
N TYR A 49 14.10 -10.50 7.59
CA TYR A 49 14.81 -10.26 6.34
C TYR A 49 16.00 -9.32 6.55
N LEU A 50 15.81 -8.19 7.22
CA LEU A 50 16.88 -7.21 7.47
C LEU A 50 17.95 -7.73 8.43
N ASP A 51 17.55 -8.52 9.44
CA ASP A 51 18.48 -9.22 10.33
C ASP A 51 19.35 -10.21 9.54
N GLY A 52 18.76 -10.95 8.61
CA GLY A 52 19.46 -11.86 7.70
C GLY A 52 20.47 -11.16 6.79
N TRP A 53 20.20 -9.91 6.39
CA TRP A 53 21.13 -9.06 5.65
C TRP A 53 22.23 -8.43 6.53
N GLY A 54 22.12 -8.53 7.85
CA GLY A 54 23.10 -8.01 8.81
C GLY A 54 22.99 -6.51 9.07
N PHE A 55 21.80 -5.91 8.88
CA PHE A 55 21.56 -4.54 9.30
C PHE A 55 21.58 -4.44 10.84
N SER A 56 22.11 -3.33 11.37
CA SER A 56 22.15 -3.11 12.82
C SER A 56 20.77 -2.76 13.36
N GLU A 57 20.45 -3.19 14.58
CA GLU A 57 19.20 -2.80 15.28
C GLU A 57 18.99 -1.28 15.27
N ARG A 58 20.06 -0.49 15.54
CA ARG A 58 19.99 0.98 15.51
C ARG A 58 19.53 1.57 14.16
N TYR A 59 19.84 0.92 13.05
CA TYR A 59 19.37 1.34 11.72
C TYR A 59 17.91 0.95 11.53
N VAL A 60 17.55 -0.24 11.98
CA VAL A 60 16.16 -0.72 11.95
C VAL A 60 15.27 0.21 12.79
N GLU A 61 15.64 0.49 14.03
CA GLU A 61 14.88 1.34 14.95
C GLU A 61 14.79 2.80 14.50
N ASN A 62 15.90 3.40 14.05
CA ASN A 62 15.91 4.84 13.74
C ASN A 62 15.49 5.20 12.32
N PHE A 63 15.38 4.23 11.41
CA PHE A 63 15.02 4.50 10.02
C PHE A 63 13.94 3.57 9.51
N VAL A 64 14.17 2.25 9.53
CA VAL A 64 13.24 1.31 8.89
C VAL A 64 11.91 1.26 9.63
N ALA A 65 11.91 1.06 10.95
CA ALA A 65 10.71 0.96 11.77
C ALA A 65 9.79 2.19 11.62
N PRO A 66 10.26 3.44 11.76
CA PRO A 66 9.39 4.60 11.57
C PRO A 66 8.96 4.82 10.11
N PHE A 67 9.87 4.64 9.14
CA PHE A 67 9.57 4.86 7.72
C PHE A 67 8.62 3.78 7.17
N TYR A 68 9.02 2.52 7.27
CA TYR A 68 8.19 1.39 6.83
C TYR A 68 6.99 1.16 7.73
N GLY A 69 7.08 1.49 9.02
CA GLY A 69 5.90 1.53 9.88
C GLY A 69 4.84 2.50 9.38
N GLY A 70 5.24 3.62 8.75
CA GLY A 70 4.30 4.51 8.06
C GLY A 70 3.69 3.91 6.80
N ILE A 71 4.45 3.11 6.05
CA ILE A 71 4.01 2.47 4.79
C ILE A 71 3.09 1.27 5.07
N THR A 72 3.48 0.40 6.00
CA THR A 72 2.79 -0.87 6.31
C THR A 72 1.85 -0.75 7.52
N LEU A 73 1.81 0.43 8.15
CA LEU A 73 1.06 0.71 9.37
C LEU A 73 1.47 -0.19 10.54
N ASP A 74 2.75 -0.58 10.60
CA ASP A 74 3.28 -1.52 11.58
C ASP A 74 4.78 -1.33 11.84
N ARG A 75 5.12 -0.66 12.96
CA ARG A 75 6.51 -0.45 13.41
C ARG A 75 7.23 -1.72 13.87
N SER A 76 6.50 -2.82 14.14
CA SER A 76 7.14 -4.08 14.49
C SER A 76 7.88 -4.71 13.31
N LEU A 77 7.56 -4.28 12.08
CA LEU A 77 8.08 -4.80 10.82
C LEU A 77 7.70 -6.28 10.61
N ALA A 78 6.54 -6.69 11.11
CA ALA A 78 5.99 -8.04 10.96
C ALA A 78 5.41 -8.33 9.57
N THR A 79 5.15 -7.29 8.75
CA THR A 79 4.72 -7.43 7.35
C THR A 79 5.67 -8.31 6.54
N SER A 80 5.17 -8.97 5.50
CA SER A 80 5.96 -9.74 4.53
C SER A 80 7.11 -8.92 3.93
N SER A 81 8.29 -9.53 3.87
CA SER A 81 9.47 -8.98 3.21
C SER A 81 9.27 -8.77 1.70
N GLN A 82 8.31 -9.46 1.08
CA GLN A 82 8.00 -9.27 -0.35
C GLN A 82 7.42 -7.87 -0.61
N VAL A 83 6.56 -7.36 0.29
CA VAL A 83 6.02 -5.99 0.23
C VAL A 83 7.17 -4.98 0.36
N PHE A 84 8.08 -5.19 1.31
CA PHE A 84 9.27 -4.35 1.47
C PHE A 84 10.16 -4.35 0.24
N GLN A 85 10.51 -5.52 -0.31
CA GLN A 85 11.40 -5.59 -1.47
C GLN A 85 10.84 -4.86 -2.68
N TYR A 86 9.53 -5.03 -2.96
CA TYR A 86 8.87 -4.33 -4.07
C TYR A 86 8.81 -2.82 -3.86
N THR A 87 8.33 -2.38 -2.69
CA THR A 87 8.21 -0.96 -2.37
C THR A 87 9.57 -0.28 -2.27
N PHE A 88 10.56 -0.91 -1.64
CA PHE A 88 11.93 -0.38 -1.54
C PHE A 88 12.54 -0.16 -2.91
N ARG A 89 12.38 -1.14 -3.81
CA ARG A 89 12.83 -1.02 -5.19
C ARG A 89 12.13 0.14 -5.90
N THR A 90 10.81 0.20 -5.80
CA THR A 90 10.00 1.24 -6.47
C THR A 90 10.37 2.64 -5.98
N LEU A 91 10.54 2.81 -4.67
CA LEU A 91 10.98 4.07 -4.06
C LEU A 91 12.44 4.43 -4.42
N SER A 92 13.28 3.43 -4.69
CA SER A 92 14.68 3.65 -5.10
C SER A 92 14.82 3.97 -6.58
N GLU A 93 13.91 3.48 -7.43
CA GLU A 93 13.96 3.63 -8.89
C GLU A 93 13.08 4.79 -9.40
N GLY A 94 12.05 5.20 -8.65
CA GLY A 94 11.04 6.16 -9.08
C GLY A 94 10.99 7.44 -8.25
N ALA A 95 10.28 8.44 -8.76
CA ALA A 95 9.90 9.63 -8.01
C ALA A 95 8.67 9.35 -7.14
N ILE A 96 8.66 9.91 -5.93
CA ILE A 96 7.48 9.95 -5.07
C ILE A 96 6.75 11.25 -5.37
N ALA A 97 5.48 11.16 -5.74
CA ALA A 97 4.69 12.32 -6.12
C ALA A 97 3.26 12.19 -5.61
N VAL A 98 2.62 13.34 -5.46
CA VAL A 98 1.18 13.48 -5.25
C VAL A 98 0.61 14.37 -6.37
N PRO A 99 -0.66 14.19 -6.79
CA PRO A 99 -1.26 15.07 -7.79
C PRO A 99 -1.42 16.49 -7.26
N ALA A 100 -1.15 17.51 -8.07
CA ALA A 100 -1.30 18.91 -7.68
C ALA A 100 -2.72 19.26 -7.20
N ASP A 101 -3.74 18.62 -7.78
CA ASP A 101 -5.16 18.81 -7.44
C ASP A 101 -5.67 17.84 -6.36
N GLY A 102 -4.75 17.18 -5.62
CA GLY A 102 -5.11 16.23 -4.58
C GLY A 102 -5.26 14.79 -5.07
N MET A 103 -5.27 13.83 -4.14
CA MET A 103 -5.42 12.40 -4.47
C MET A 103 -6.76 12.07 -5.15
N GLY A 104 -7.79 12.91 -4.98
CA GLY A 104 -9.09 12.78 -5.64
C GLY A 104 -9.02 12.88 -7.17
N ALA A 105 -8.04 13.60 -7.71
CA ALA A 105 -7.85 13.80 -9.15
C ALA A 105 -7.71 12.48 -9.93
N ILE A 106 -7.14 11.43 -9.32
CA ILE A 106 -7.01 10.11 -9.94
C ILE A 106 -8.39 9.51 -10.20
N GLY A 107 -9.29 9.57 -9.21
CA GLY A 107 -10.64 9.04 -9.32
C GLY A 107 -11.50 9.82 -10.32
N GLU A 108 -11.34 11.14 -10.35
CA GLU A 108 -12.02 12.03 -11.30
C GLU A 108 -11.61 11.73 -12.74
N GLN A 109 -10.31 11.62 -13.02
CA GLN A 109 -9.79 11.25 -14.34
C GLN A 109 -10.32 9.89 -14.82
N LEU A 110 -10.37 8.90 -13.93
CA LEU A 110 -10.92 7.58 -14.26
C LEU A 110 -12.42 7.65 -14.57
N ALA A 111 -13.18 8.44 -13.80
CA ALA A 111 -14.61 8.63 -14.02
C ALA A 111 -14.90 9.33 -15.35
N ASP A 112 -14.11 10.33 -15.72
CA ASP A 112 -14.27 11.05 -16.98
C ASP A 112 -13.96 10.17 -18.18
N HIS A 113 -12.84 9.44 -18.17
CA HIS A 113 -12.53 8.46 -19.22
C HIS A 113 -13.61 7.36 -19.34
N ALA A 114 -14.17 6.91 -18.22
CA ALA A 114 -15.26 5.93 -18.24
C ALA A 114 -16.51 6.49 -18.91
N ARG A 115 -16.91 7.73 -18.61
CA ARG A 115 -18.05 8.39 -19.25
C ARG A 115 -17.82 8.62 -20.74
N GLU A 116 -16.63 9.04 -21.14
CA GLU A 116 -16.26 9.21 -22.55
C GLU A 116 -16.33 7.89 -23.33
N ALA A 117 -15.99 6.78 -22.68
CA ALA A 117 -16.15 5.43 -23.24
C ALA A 117 -17.60 4.92 -23.23
N GLY A 118 -18.56 5.69 -22.68
CA GLY A 118 -19.98 5.34 -22.64
C GLY A 118 -20.42 4.57 -21.39
N ALA A 119 -19.61 4.51 -20.33
CA ALA A 119 -20.01 3.89 -19.07
C ALA A 119 -21.00 4.78 -18.31
N GLU A 120 -22.06 4.17 -17.79
CA GLU A 120 -22.97 4.81 -16.84
C GLU A 120 -22.38 4.73 -15.42
N ILE A 121 -22.31 5.87 -14.73
CA ILE A 121 -21.87 5.93 -13.33
C ILE A 121 -23.05 6.37 -12.46
N VAL A 122 -23.54 5.43 -11.65
CA VAL A 122 -24.61 5.68 -10.67
C VAL A 122 -24.00 5.81 -9.27
N ARG A 123 -24.42 6.83 -8.53
CA ARG A 123 -23.94 7.13 -7.17
C ARG A 123 -25.13 7.10 -6.21
N ASN A 124 -24.86 6.89 -4.92
CA ASN A 124 -25.87 6.80 -3.86
C ASN A 124 -26.86 5.63 -4.04
N GLU A 125 -26.48 4.57 -4.76
CA GLU A 125 -27.25 3.34 -4.93
C GLU A 125 -26.35 2.16 -4.54
N GLY A 126 -26.55 1.63 -3.33
CA GLY A 126 -25.72 0.55 -2.79
C GLY A 126 -26.21 -0.82 -3.27
N VAL A 127 -25.30 -1.74 -3.55
CA VAL A 127 -25.67 -3.15 -3.80
C VAL A 127 -26.02 -3.81 -2.48
N ALA A 128 -27.27 -4.25 -2.33
CA ALA A 128 -27.76 -4.91 -1.12
C ALA A 128 -27.59 -6.43 -1.18
N ARG A 129 -27.72 -7.02 -2.38
CA ARG A 129 -27.65 -8.47 -2.56
C ARG A 129 -27.26 -8.87 -3.98
N ILE A 130 -26.51 -9.96 -4.07
CA ILE A 130 -26.21 -10.67 -5.32
C ILE A 130 -26.91 -12.02 -5.28
N ASP A 131 -27.88 -12.23 -6.17
CA ASP A 131 -28.55 -13.51 -6.35
C ASP A 131 -27.61 -14.46 -7.09
N ARG A 132 -26.94 -15.29 -6.31
CA ARG A 132 -26.16 -16.42 -6.81
C ARG A 132 -27.16 -17.46 -7.27
N ASP A 133 -27.18 -17.74 -8.57
CA ASP A 133 -28.11 -18.68 -9.15
C ASP A 133 -28.09 -20.00 -8.37
N ARG A 134 -29.26 -20.44 -7.86
CA ARG A 134 -29.40 -21.67 -7.06
C ARG A 134 -29.39 -22.92 -7.97
N GLY A 135 -28.66 -22.87 -9.08
CA GLY A 135 -28.39 -24.00 -9.95
C GLY A 135 -27.25 -24.82 -9.35
N GLY A 136 -27.48 -26.11 -9.09
CA GLY A 136 -26.55 -27.00 -8.42
C GLY A 136 -25.11 -26.94 -8.94
N ALA A 137 -24.18 -27.35 -8.07
CA ALA A 137 -22.72 -27.25 -8.16
C ALA A 137 -22.03 -27.90 -9.39
N THR A 138 -22.71 -28.11 -10.51
CA THR A 138 -22.24 -28.91 -11.65
C THR A 138 -22.18 -28.18 -12.99
N THR A 139 -22.55 -26.90 -13.06
CA THR A 139 -22.28 -26.08 -14.26
C THR A 139 -21.67 -24.75 -13.83
N ARG A 140 -20.47 -24.43 -14.35
CA ARG A 140 -19.98 -23.05 -14.42
C ARG A 140 -20.99 -22.27 -15.26
N GLY A 141 -22.04 -21.77 -14.63
CA GLY A 141 -23.15 -21.12 -15.29
C GLY A 141 -22.68 -19.77 -15.82
N THR A 142 -22.52 -19.67 -17.13
CA THR A 142 -22.45 -18.41 -17.87
C THR A 142 -23.88 -17.90 -18.01
N GLY A 143 -24.42 -17.33 -16.93
CA GLY A 143 -25.79 -16.82 -16.87
C GLY A 143 -25.81 -15.39 -16.33
N PRO A 144 -26.90 -14.64 -16.57
CA PRO A 144 -27.06 -13.33 -15.98
C PRO A 144 -27.08 -13.42 -14.45
N VAL A 145 -26.47 -12.44 -13.80
CA VAL A 145 -26.36 -12.35 -12.34
C VAL A 145 -27.44 -11.42 -11.83
N GLY A 146 -28.34 -11.89 -10.96
CA GLY A 146 -29.31 -11.00 -10.33
C GLY A 146 -28.62 -10.09 -9.30
N VAL A 147 -28.81 -8.78 -9.43
CA VAL A 147 -28.27 -7.77 -8.51
C VAL A 147 -29.42 -6.94 -7.98
N GLU A 148 -29.59 -6.95 -6.67
CA GLU A 148 -30.53 -6.10 -5.95
C GLU A 148 -29.74 -4.97 -5.30
N THR A 149 -30.09 -3.74 -5.67
CA THR A 149 -29.57 -2.53 -5.06
C THR A 149 -30.62 -1.93 -4.11
N THR A 150 -30.29 -0.81 -3.47
CA THR A 150 -31.24 -0.06 -2.64
C THR A 150 -32.41 0.52 -3.43
N GLU A 151 -32.28 0.71 -4.75
CA GLU A 151 -33.29 1.39 -5.58
C GLU A 151 -33.86 0.50 -6.68
N THR A 152 -33.02 -0.33 -7.31
CA THR A 152 -33.37 -1.10 -8.51
C THR A 152 -32.86 -2.54 -8.50
N ARG A 153 -33.50 -3.40 -9.32
CA ARG A 153 -32.98 -4.74 -9.66
C ARG A 153 -32.36 -4.72 -11.06
N ARG A 154 -31.18 -5.32 -11.20
CA ARG A 154 -30.43 -5.44 -12.46
C ARG A 154 -30.04 -6.90 -12.71
N GLU A 155 -29.83 -7.27 -13.97
CA GLU A 155 -29.42 -8.63 -14.39
C GLU A 155 -28.26 -8.59 -15.41
N PRO A 156 -27.06 -8.11 -15.02
CA PRO A 156 -25.90 -8.09 -15.91
C PRO A 156 -25.43 -9.49 -16.31
N THR A 157 -24.80 -9.61 -17.49
CA THR A 157 -24.17 -10.85 -17.95
C THR A 157 -22.88 -11.18 -17.20
N ALA A 158 -22.20 -10.16 -16.67
CA ALA A 158 -21.02 -10.27 -15.82
C ALA A 158 -21.04 -9.18 -14.73
N LEU A 159 -20.65 -9.55 -13.51
CA LEU A 159 -20.61 -8.65 -12.36
C LEU A 159 -19.19 -8.59 -11.79
N VAL A 160 -18.60 -7.40 -11.72
CA VAL A 160 -17.34 -7.15 -11.01
C VAL A 160 -17.65 -6.51 -9.67
N VAL A 161 -17.24 -7.16 -8.57
CA VAL A 161 -17.36 -6.64 -7.20
C VAL A 161 -16.05 -5.94 -6.84
N ALA A 162 -16.09 -4.60 -6.81
CA ALA A 162 -14.95 -3.73 -6.56
C ALA A 162 -15.09 -2.89 -5.28
N THR A 163 -15.74 -3.45 -4.25
CA THR A 163 -15.98 -2.79 -2.95
C THR A 163 -14.83 -3.02 -1.97
N ASP A 164 -14.88 -2.42 -0.77
CA ASP A 164 -13.95 -2.76 0.30
C ASP A 164 -14.04 -4.25 0.70
N PRO A 165 -13.02 -4.81 1.37
CA PRO A 165 -12.97 -6.24 1.66
C PRO A 165 -14.16 -6.79 2.46
N ARG A 166 -14.73 -6.02 3.40
CA ARG A 166 -15.87 -6.50 4.21
C ARG A 166 -17.12 -6.59 3.34
N SER A 167 -17.43 -5.52 2.62
CA SER A 167 -18.56 -5.50 1.68
C SER A 167 -18.40 -6.59 0.61
N ALA A 168 -17.19 -6.79 0.07
CA ALA A 168 -16.93 -7.80 -0.95
C ALA A 168 -17.17 -9.22 -0.41
N ARG A 169 -16.73 -9.51 0.82
CA ARG A 169 -16.97 -10.79 1.48
C ARG A 169 -18.44 -11.03 1.75
N GLU A 170 -19.16 -10.03 2.25
CA GLU A 170 -20.60 -10.12 2.50
C GLU A 170 -21.38 -10.37 1.19
N LEU A 171 -21.07 -9.60 0.15
CA LEU A 171 -21.73 -9.68 -1.15
C LEU A 171 -21.41 -10.95 -1.93
N THR A 172 -20.21 -11.52 -1.80
CA THR A 172 -19.77 -12.69 -2.59
C THR A 172 -19.70 -14.00 -1.79
N GLY A 173 -19.65 -13.94 -0.46
CA GLY A 173 -19.47 -15.11 0.41
C GLY A 173 -18.08 -15.74 0.30
N VAL A 174 -17.10 -15.03 -0.26
CA VAL A 174 -15.73 -15.54 -0.42
C VAL A 174 -14.95 -15.33 0.87
N GLU A 175 -14.79 -16.41 1.64
CA GLU A 175 -14.12 -16.39 2.95
C GLU A 175 -12.63 -16.03 2.89
N ALA A 176 -11.99 -16.23 1.74
CA ALA A 176 -10.59 -15.88 1.51
C ALA A 176 -10.33 -14.37 1.50
N ILE A 177 -11.37 -13.53 1.33
CA ILE A 177 -11.19 -12.07 1.37
C ILE A 177 -10.74 -11.64 2.77
N PRO A 178 -9.55 -11.01 2.91
CA PRO A 178 -8.99 -10.61 4.20
C PRO A 178 -9.79 -9.46 4.82
N THR A 179 -10.18 -9.64 6.09
CA THR A 179 -10.96 -8.63 6.85
C THR A 179 -10.24 -8.14 8.11
N GLU A 180 -9.07 -8.70 8.43
CA GLU A 180 -8.20 -8.19 9.48
C GLU A 180 -7.52 -6.91 8.98
N SER A 181 -7.58 -5.85 9.77
CA SER A 181 -7.19 -4.52 9.34
C SER A 181 -6.02 -3.94 10.12
N LYS A 182 -5.27 -3.07 9.46
CA LYS A 182 -4.42 -2.06 10.07
C LYS A 182 -5.14 -0.72 9.97
N SER A 183 -5.17 0.01 11.07
CA SER A 183 -5.77 1.35 11.14
C SER A 183 -4.72 2.44 11.03
N SER A 184 -5.16 3.61 10.58
CA SER A 184 -4.35 4.82 10.54
C SER A 184 -5.20 6.03 10.90
N THR A 185 -4.64 6.91 11.72
CA THR A 185 -5.18 8.25 11.96
C THR A 185 -4.19 9.24 11.36
N THR A 186 -4.66 10.20 10.58
CA THR A 186 -3.83 11.28 10.04
C THR A 186 -4.44 12.61 10.44
N GLN A 187 -3.68 13.46 11.12
CA GLN A 187 -4.08 14.83 11.43
C GLN A 187 -3.32 15.80 10.52
N TYR A 188 -4.04 16.77 10.00
CA TYR A 188 -3.52 17.81 9.12
C TYR A 188 -3.44 19.12 9.89
N TYR A 189 -2.41 19.90 9.61
CA TYR A 189 -2.11 21.14 10.31
C TYR A 189 -1.80 22.26 9.34
N SER A 190 -2.24 23.46 9.70
CA SER A 190 -1.73 24.71 9.13
C SER A 190 -0.62 25.26 10.02
N LEU A 191 0.45 25.74 9.42
CA LEU A 191 1.51 26.48 10.08
C LEU A 191 1.81 27.75 9.29
N PRO A 192 1.85 28.93 9.91
CA PRO A 192 2.19 30.17 9.21
C PRO A 192 3.52 30.06 8.48
N GLY A 193 3.61 30.62 7.26
CA GLY A 193 4.80 30.54 6.42
C GLY A 193 6.06 31.15 7.07
N ALA A 194 5.90 32.08 8.00
CA ALA A 194 7.00 32.63 8.80
C ALA A 194 7.65 31.57 9.73
N ASP A 195 6.86 30.58 10.17
CA ASP A 195 7.29 29.49 11.05
C ASP A 195 7.63 28.23 10.26
N ARG A 196 7.59 28.28 8.92
CA ARG A 196 7.83 27.15 8.02
C ARG A 196 9.09 26.38 8.41
N VAL A 197 8.94 25.07 8.44
CA VAL A 197 10.05 24.11 8.53
C VAL A 197 10.45 23.78 7.10
N GLU A 198 11.73 23.93 6.76
CA GLU A 198 12.26 23.53 5.44
C GLU A 198 12.93 22.16 5.59
N THR A 199 12.27 21.11 5.11
CA THR A 199 12.81 19.74 5.18
C THR A 199 13.54 19.33 3.90
N GLY A 200 13.34 20.09 2.81
CA GLY A 200 13.92 19.82 1.51
C GLY A 200 13.22 18.63 0.85
N ASN A 201 11.89 18.64 0.89
CA ASN A 201 11.01 17.59 0.36
C ASN A 201 11.23 16.23 1.04
N LYS A 202 11.56 16.23 2.34
CA LYS A 202 11.80 15.01 3.12
C LYS A 202 10.69 14.77 4.14
N ILE A 203 10.42 13.49 4.35
CA ILE A 203 9.57 13.00 5.44
C ILE A 203 10.37 13.04 6.74
N LEU A 204 9.76 13.55 7.81
CA LEU A 204 10.34 13.56 9.14
C LEU A 204 9.93 12.30 9.90
N LEU A 205 10.91 11.53 10.34
CA LEU A 205 10.71 10.25 11.03
C LEU A 205 10.83 10.45 12.54
N HIS A 206 9.84 10.00 13.29
CA HIS A 206 9.90 10.06 14.75
C HIS A 206 10.58 8.82 15.33
N THR A 207 11.79 9.00 15.85
CA THR A 207 12.60 7.93 16.45
C THR A 207 12.44 7.81 17.97
N ASP A 208 12.16 8.94 18.65
CA ASP A 208 12.17 9.04 20.11
C ASP A 208 10.77 8.86 20.73
N GLY A 209 9.92 8.06 20.07
CA GLY A 209 8.53 7.83 20.45
C GLY A 209 7.72 7.28 19.29
N GLU A 210 6.45 6.94 19.54
CA GLU A 210 5.54 6.36 18.55
C GLU A 210 4.43 7.30 18.08
N SER A 211 4.34 8.51 18.66
CA SER A 211 3.27 9.47 18.42
C SER A 211 3.84 10.87 18.16
N PRO A 212 3.65 11.47 16.97
CA PRO A 212 3.22 10.81 15.74
C PRO A 212 4.28 9.81 15.23
N ASN A 213 3.91 8.96 14.28
CA ASN A 213 4.86 8.07 13.61
C ASN A 213 5.78 8.83 12.64
N VAL A 214 5.19 9.71 11.83
CA VAL A 214 5.88 10.57 10.86
C VAL A 214 5.17 11.92 10.77
N VAL A 215 5.91 12.94 10.38
CA VAL A 215 5.37 14.25 9.98
C VAL A 215 5.85 14.57 8.56
N VAL A 216 4.95 15.07 7.72
CA VAL A 216 5.22 15.39 6.31
C VAL A 216 4.77 16.82 6.02
N PRO A 217 5.67 17.73 5.60
CA PRO A 217 5.26 19.02 5.05
C PRO A 217 4.75 18.82 3.62
N LEU A 218 3.44 18.62 3.47
CA LEU A 218 2.82 18.31 2.18
C LEU A 218 3.01 19.44 1.17
N SER A 219 2.90 20.70 1.60
CA SER A 219 3.03 21.86 0.70
C SER A 219 4.47 22.16 0.28
N GLU A 220 5.49 21.52 0.86
CA GLU A 220 6.84 21.53 0.26
C GLU A 220 6.89 20.67 -1.00
N VAL A 221 6.13 19.57 -1.02
CA VAL A 221 6.10 18.61 -2.14
C VAL A 221 5.10 19.05 -3.21
N ALA A 222 3.92 19.53 -2.80
CA ALA A 222 2.86 20.03 -3.67
C ALA A 222 2.44 21.43 -3.18
N PRO A 223 3.10 22.50 -3.66
CA PRO A 223 2.81 23.88 -3.25
C PRO A 223 1.34 24.28 -3.40
N GLU A 224 0.62 23.67 -4.34
CA GLU A 224 -0.81 23.88 -4.61
C GLU A 224 -1.71 23.50 -3.42
N TYR A 225 -1.22 22.72 -2.45
CA TYR A 225 -1.99 22.27 -1.31
C TYR A 225 -2.16 23.33 -0.20
N ALA A 226 -1.43 24.44 -0.26
CA ALA A 226 -1.53 25.52 0.72
C ALA A 226 -1.40 26.91 0.07
N PRO A 227 -2.02 27.95 0.65
CA PRO A 227 -1.70 29.34 0.31
C PRO A 227 -0.22 29.67 0.55
N ASP A 228 0.31 30.68 -0.17
CA ASP A 228 1.72 31.09 -0.11
C ASP A 228 2.22 31.47 1.31
N ASP A 229 1.30 31.91 2.19
CA ASP A 229 1.58 32.34 3.55
C ASP A 229 1.34 31.24 4.59
N GLN A 230 1.08 30.00 4.17
CA GLN A 230 0.85 28.84 5.03
C GLN A 230 1.67 27.63 4.57
N THR A 231 1.88 26.71 5.50
CA THR A 231 2.45 25.39 5.23
C THR A 231 1.45 24.35 5.70
N LEU A 232 1.09 23.42 4.81
CA LEU A 232 0.28 22.26 5.16
C LEU A 232 1.20 21.14 5.62
N LEU A 233 1.02 20.68 6.86
CA LEU A 233 1.67 19.48 7.38
C LEU A 233 0.63 18.39 7.62
N CYS A 234 1.04 17.13 7.54
CA CYS A 234 0.29 16.03 8.12
C CYS A 234 1.16 15.21 9.07
N ALA A 235 0.54 14.66 10.10
CA ALA A 235 1.16 13.70 11.00
C ALA A 235 0.32 12.41 11.02
N THR A 236 0.99 11.28 10.89
CA THR A 236 0.34 9.96 10.90
C THR A 236 0.55 9.28 12.24
N PHE A 237 -0.53 8.70 12.77
CA PHE A 237 -0.56 7.94 14.02
C PHE A 237 -1.03 6.52 13.71
N LEU A 238 -0.35 5.54 14.29
CA LEU A 238 -0.55 4.13 13.99
C LEU A 238 -1.36 3.41 15.06
N GLY A 239 -2.05 2.35 14.64
CA GLY A 239 -2.72 1.43 15.54
C GLY A 239 -4.11 1.90 16.01
N ALA A 240 -4.86 0.97 16.59
CA ALA A 240 -6.26 1.20 16.96
C ALA A 240 -6.40 2.23 18.08
N ALA A 241 -5.41 2.33 18.97
CA ALA A 241 -5.42 3.30 20.07
C ALA A 241 -5.53 4.75 19.56
N ALA A 242 -4.98 5.06 18.39
CA ALA A 242 -5.04 6.39 17.79
C ALA A 242 -6.42 6.76 17.22
N LEU A 243 -7.33 5.79 17.03
CA LEU A 243 -8.67 6.05 16.49
C LEU A 243 -9.53 6.82 17.49
N ASP A 244 -9.41 6.50 18.78
CA ASP A 244 -10.25 7.06 19.84
C ASP A 244 -9.58 8.20 20.60
N ARG A 245 -8.34 8.59 20.24
CA ARG A 245 -7.64 9.73 20.86
C ARG A 245 -8.30 11.04 20.48
N ASP A 246 -8.43 11.93 21.47
CA ASP A 246 -8.84 13.32 21.25
C ASP A 246 -7.90 14.04 20.28
N GLU A 247 -8.47 14.88 19.42
CA GLU A 247 -7.70 15.60 18.39
C GLU A 247 -6.68 16.57 18.98
N ALA A 248 -7.00 17.16 20.13
CA ALA A 248 -6.10 18.06 20.85
C ALA A 248 -4.85 17.32 21.37
N ASP A 249 -5.02 16.06 21.77
CA ASP A 249 -3.89 15.25 22.22
C ASP A 249 -2.98 14.86 21.06
N LEU A 250 -3.55 14.50 19.91
CA LEU A 250 -2.78 14.24 18.68
C LEU A 250 -1.98 15.48 18.27
N ALA A 251 -2.60 16.66 18.38
CA ALA A 251 -1.93 17.93 18.10
C ALA A 251 -0.80 18.23 19.09
N ALA A 252 -1.00 17.91 20.38
CA ALA A 252 0.02 18.06 21.40
C ALA A 252 1.23 17.14 21.12
N ASP A 253 0.99 15.88 20.80
CA ASP A 253 2.05 14.91 20.45
C ASP A 253 2.87 15.40 19.23
N THR A 254 2.19 15.89 18.19
CA THR A 254 2.87 16.46 17.00
C THR A 254 3.66 17.71 17.33
N ARG A 255 3.11 18.61 18.15
CA ARG A 255 3.80 19.83 18.58
C ARG A 255 5.04 19.50 19.41
N GLU A 256 4.95 18.54 20.32
CA GLU A 256 6.09 18.07 21.13
C GLU A 256 7.19 17.47 20.24
N ALA A 257 6.84 16.61 19.29
CA ALA A 257 7.80 16.02 18.36
C ALA A 257 8.51 17.10 17.51
N LEU A 258 7.76 18.05 16.96
CA LEU A 258 8.34 19.16 16.20
C LEU A 258 9.26 20.04 17.06
N ALA A 259 8.85 20.37 18.29
CA ALA A 259 9.68 21.15 19.21
C ALA A 259 10.96 20.41 19.62
N ALA A 260 10.92 19.07 19.74
CA ALA A 260 12.09 18.26 20.01
C ALA A 260 13.08 18.26 18.84
N TRP A 261 12.60 18.22 17.59
CA TRP A 261 13.46 18.25 16.40
C TRP A 261 14.02 19.64 16.09
N TYR A 262 13.29 20.70 16.46
CA TYR A 262 13.66 22.09 16.20
C TYR A 262 13.59 22.93 17.49
N PRO A 263 14.53 22.73 18.44
CA PRO A 263 14.47 23.34 19.78
C PRO A 263 14.58 24.87 19.78
N GLU A 264 15.08 25.47 18.69
CA GLU A 264 15.14 26.93 18.52
C GLU A 264 13.86 27.53 17.90
N ARG A 265 12.85 26.71 17.59
CA ARG A 265 11.59 27.11 16.96
C ARG A 265 10.42 26.98 17.93
N SER A 266 9.34 27.71 17.65
CA SER A 266 8.06 27.57 18.34
C SER A 266 7.01 27.01 17.38
N PHE A 267 6.19 26.08 17.87
CA PHE A 267 5.08 25.48 17.14
C PHE A 267 3.73 25.80 17.80
N GLU A 268 3.67 26.88 18.57
CA GLU A 268 2.44 27.35 19.21
C GLU A 268 1.35 27.76 18.19
N SER A 269 1.79 28.17 17.01
CA SER A 269 0.96 28.53 15.85
C SER A 269 0.52 27.31 15.01
N LEU A 270 0.96 26.09 15.35
CA LEU A 270 0.50 24.88 14.68
C LEU A 270 -0.97 24.63 15.01
N GLU A 271 -1.83 24.75 13.99
CA GLU A 271 -3.27 24.63 14.11
C GLU A 271 -3.75 23.32 13.47
N PRO A 272 -4.39 22.39 14.20
CA PRO A 272 -5.03 21.22 13.59
C PRO A 272 -6.26 21.68 12.80
N ILE A 273 -6.33 21.32 11.52
CA ILE A 273 -7.41 21.74 10.61
C ILE A 273 -8.34 20.60 10.20
N HIS A 274 -7.87 19.35 10.26
CA HIS A 274 -8.65 18.17 9.92
C HIS A 274 -8.02 16.91 10.52
N THR A 275 -8.85 15.93 10.90
CA THR A 275 -8.37 14.63 11.36
C THR A 275 -9.11 13.51 10.63
N ASP A 276 -8.39 12.73 9.83
CA ASP A 276 -8.90 11.51 9.20
C ASP A 276 -8.64 10.31 10.10
N ARG A 277 -9.67 9.46 10.28
CA ARG A 277 -9.61 8.24 11.09
C ARG A 277 -10.07 7.07 10.23
N LEU A 278 -9.14 6.18 9.91
CA LEU A 278 -9.38 5.03 9.04
C LEU A 278 -9.19 3.73 9.82
N PRO A 279 -10.28 3.12 10.32
CA PRO A 279 -10.21 1.82 11.01
C PRO A 279 -9.74 0.67 10.11
N PHE A 280 -9.99 0.80 8.81
CA PHE A 280 -9.56 -0.13 7.77
C PHE A 280 -8.78 0.65 6.71
N ALA A 281 -7.51 0.91 6.99
CA ALA A 281 -6.62 1.59 6.05
C ALA A 281 -5.90 0.58 5.12
N GLN A 282 -5.52 -0.57 5.66
CA GLN A 282 -4.94 -1.71 4.92
C GLN A 282 -5.42 -3.02 5.54
N PHE A 283 -5.42 -4.11 4.78
CA PHE A 283 -5.52 -5.44 5.38
C PHE A 283 -4.14 -5.93 5.84
N THR A 284 -4.10 -6.91 6.76
CA THR A 284 -2.83 -7.45 7.26
C THR A 284 -2.11 -8.28 6.19
N GLN A 285 -0.80 -8.07 6.05
CA GLN A 285 0.03 -8.72 5.03
C GLN A 285 1.21 -9.47 5.68
N PRO A 286 0.98 -10.48 6.54
CA PRO A 286 2.05 -11.26 7.16
C PRO A 286 2.79 -12.12 6.12
N PRO A 287 3.94 -12.72 6.47
CA PRO A 287 4.62 -13.65 5.57
C PRO A 287 3.68 -14.76 5.08
N GLY A 288 3.61 -14.95 3.75
CA GLY A 288 2.72 -15.92 3.11
C GLY A 288 1.34 -15.40 2.71
N PHE A 289 0.98 -14.15 3.05
CA PHE A 289 -0.38 -13.61 2.82
C PHE A 289 -0.89 -13.77 1.37
N ALA A 290 0.00 -13.63 0.39
CA ALA A 290 -0.35 -13.64 -1.04
C ALA A 290 -0.86 -15.01 -1.54
N ASP A 291 -0.61 -16.09 -0.81
CA ASP A 291 -1.10 -17.43 -1.13
C ASP A 291 -2.54 -17.64 -0.66
N ASP A 292 -2.99 -16.87 0.34
CA ASP A 292 -4.33 -16.96 0.90
C ASP A 292 -5.33 -15.98 0.25
N LEU A 293 -4.85 -15.02 -0.56
CA LEU A 293 -5.71 -14.05 -1.21
C LEU A 293 -6.59 -14.68 -2.30
N PRO A 294 -7.85 -14.22 -2.43
CA PRO A 294 -8.71 -14.62 -3.52
C PRO A 294 -8.16 -14.10 -4.86
N THR A 295 -8.49 -14.83 -5.92
CA THR A 295 -8.27 -14.40 -7.30
C THR A 295 -9.53 -13.73 -7.84
N THR A 296 -9.38 -13.02 -8.95
CA THR A 296 -10.49 -12.43 -9.72
C THR A 296 -11.64 -13.43 -9.98
N THR A 297 -11.35 -14.71 -10.17
CA THR A 297 -12.33 -15.77 -10.49
C THR A 297 -12.64 -16.69 -9.31
N THR A 298 -12.34 -16.27 -8.08
CA THR A 298 -12.67 -17.07 -6.89
C THR A 298 -14.19 -17.23 -6.68
N PRO A 299 -15.05 -16.21 -6.91
CA PRO A 299 -16.49 -16.45 -6.96
C PRO A 299 -16.87 -17.37 -8.13
N ALA A 300 -17.95 -18.12 -7.97
CA ALA A 300 -18.45 -18.99 -9.04
C ALA A 300 -19.27 -18.21 -10.08
N GLY A 301 -19.28 -18.72 -11.32
CA GLY A 301 -20.11 -18.18 -12.40
C GLY A 301 -19.61 -16.84 -12.95
N SER A 302 -20.52 -15.95 -13.28
CA SER A 302 -20.23 -14.64 -13.89
C SER A 302 -19.95 -13.52 -12.88
N VAL A 303 -19.49 -13.86 -11.67
CA VAL A 303 -19.12 -12.90 -10.62
C VAL A 303 -17.59 -12.87 -10.48
N TYR A 304 -17.01 -11.69 -10.52
CA TYR A 304 -15.57 -11.45 -10.49
C TYR A 304 -15.20 -10.50 -9.36
N LEU A 305 -14.02 -10.66 -8.78
CA LEU A 305 -13.48 -9.76 -7.76
C LEU A 305 -12.48 -8.78 -8.37
N ALA A 306 -12.56 -7.53 -7.92
CA ALA A 306 -11.52 -6.54 -8.10
C ALA A 306 -11.27 -5.79 -6.79
N GLY A 307 -10.01 -5.50 -6.48
CA GLY A 307 -9.62 -4.83 -5.25
C GLY A 307 -8.18 -5.19 -4.87
N ASP A 308 -7.59 -4.35 -4.02
CA ASP A 308 -6.25 -4.56 -3.49
C ASP A 308 -6.12 -5.92 -2.78
N TYR A 309 -7.20 -6.41 -2.17
CA TYR A 309 -7.34 -7.73 -1.55
C TYR A 309 -7.26 -8.94 -2.51
N THR A 310 -7.10 -8.72 -3.82
CA THR A 310 -6.79 -9.78 -4.79
C THR A 310 -5.31 -9.77 -5.25
N GLU A 311 -4.54 -8.76 -4.81
CA GLU A 311 -3.12 -8.60 -5.13
C GLU A 311 -2.30 -8.41 -3.84
N TRP A 312 -2.33 -7.20 -3.29
CA TRP A 312 -1.66 -6.71 -2.09
C TRP A 312 -2.20 -5.29 -1.78
N SER A 313 -2.14 -4.86 -0.52
CA SER A 313 -2.79 -3.60 -0.10
C SER A 313 -2.03 -2.36 -0.58
N SER A 314 -2.41 -1.86 -1.77
CA SER A 314 -1.89 -0.63 -2.37
C SER A 314 -2.78 -0.12 -3.51
N ILE A 315 -2.60 1.16 -3.88
CA ILE A 315 -3.23 1.75 -5.08
C ILE A 315 -2.83 0.99 -6.35
N GLN A 316 -1.56 0.60 -6.45
CA GLN A 316 -1.03 -0.14 -7.60
C GLN A 316 -1.67 -1.54 -7.71
N GLY A 317 -1.82 -2.24 -6.58
CA GLY A 317 -2.51 -3.53 -6.50
C GLY A 317 -3.98 -3.42 -6.88
N ALA A 318 -4.67 -2.38 -6.40
CA ALA A 318 -6.06 -2.13 -6.78
C ALA A 318 -6.23 -1.87 -8.30
N MET A 319 -5.36 -1.03 -8.89
CA MET A 319 -5.40 -0.76 -10.33
C MET A 319 -5.09 -2.00 -11.17
N GLU A 320 -4.12 -2.80 -10.76
CA GLU A 320 -3.77 -4.05 -11.45
C GLU A 320 -4.91 -5.08 -11.37
N SER A 321 -5.50 -5.23 -10.19
CA SER A 321 -6.68 -6.06 -9.99
C SER A 321 -7.84 -5.67 -10.91
N GLY A 322 -8.14 -4.37 -11.02
CA GLY A 322 -9.17 -3.86 -11.92
C GLY A 322 -8.90 -4.21 -13.40
N ARG A 323 -7.65 -4.05 -13.86
CA ARG A 323 -7.25 -4.45 -15.23
C ARG A 323 -7.41 -5.96 -15.45
N ARG A 324 -7.04 -6.78 -14.46
CA ARG A 324 -7.17 -8.23 -14.53
C ARG A 324 -8.62 -8.67 -14.56
N ALA A 325 -9.48 -8.05 -13.77
CA ALA A 325 -10.92 -8.27 -13.79
C ALA A 325 -11.52 -7.95 -15.16
N ALA A 326 -11.24 -6.76 -15.71
CA ALA A 326 -11.69 -6.39 -17.04
C ALA A 326 -11.22 -7.38 -18.12
N SER A 327 -9.94 -7.76 -18.11
CA SER A 327 -9.38 -8.70 -19.08
C SER A 327 -10.02 -10.09 -18.99
N THR A 328 -10.32 -10.53 -17.77
CA THR A 328 -10.95 -11.84 -17.50
C THR A 328 -12.40 -11.84 -17.98
N VAL A 329 -13.17 -10.79 -17.71
CA VAL A 329 -14.54 -10.63 -18.20
C VAL A 329 -14.57 -10.67 -19.73
N LEU A 330 -13.71 -9.88 -20.39
CA LEU A 330 -13.66 -9.80 -21.86
C LEU A 330 -13.20 -11.12 -22.52
N SER A 331 -12.38 -11.92 -21.84
CA SER A 331 -11.93 -13.23 -22.35
C SER A 331 -12.93 -14.36 -22.09
N ALA A 332 -13.86 -14.16 -21.15
CA ALA A 332 -14.90 -15.12 -20.79
C ALA A 332 -16.14 -15.00 -21.68
N GLU A 333 -16.29 -13.90 -22.43
CA GLU A 333 -17.35 -13.79 -23.42
C GLU A 333 -17.16 -14.87 -24.51
N PRO A 334 -18.18 -15.69 -24.81
CA PRO A 334 -18.08 -16.60 -25.93
C PRO A 334 -17.89 -15.78 -27.20
N VAL A 335 -16.84 -16.09 -27.96
CA VAL A 335 -16.66 -15.60 -29.33
C VAL A 335 -17.97 -15.87 -30.07
N GLY A 336 -18.72 -14.82 -30.37
CA GLY A 336 -20.00 -14.93 -31.06
C GLY A 336 -19.84 -15.67 -32.39
N GLU A 337 -20.78 -16.58 -32.67
CA GLU A 337 -21.02 -17.15 -34.00
C GLU A 337 -21.44 -16.07 -35.02
#